data_AF-A0A7K1S872-F1
#
_entry.id   AF-A0A7K1S872-F1
#
_cell.length_a   1.000
_cell.length_b   1.000
_cell.length_c   1.000
_cell.angle_alpha   90.00
_cell.angle_beta   90.00
_cell.angle_gamma   90.00
#
_symmetry.space_group_name_H-M   'P 1'
#
loop_
_entity.id
_entity.type
_entity.pdbx_description
1 polymer ?
#
loop_
_entity_poly.entity_id
_entity_poly.type
_entity_poly.pdbx_seq_one_letter_code
_entity_poly.pdbx_strand_id
1 'polypeptide(L)'
;MSIPITNQLLFAYFAGCATDLEKQFIAEWAKHPSNRELFFSCLASWEDQNPQFKADVDRAIEQHQQRMASRPDDTSSAGMF
;
A
#
# COMPACT_ATOMS: atom_id res chain seq x y z
N MET A 1 -23.25 20.41 16.56
CA MET A 1 -22.14 19.78 17.31
C MET A 1 -20.96 19.63 16.35
N SER A 2 -19.77 20.06 16.75
CA SER A 2 -18.54 19.84 15.97
C SER A 2 -17.86 18.59 16.51
N ILE A 3 -17.65 17.59 15.65
CA ILE A 3 -16.83 16.42 15.98
C ILE A 3 -15.37 16.84 15.76
N PRO A 4 -14.49 16.77 16.77
CA PRO A 4 -13.09 17.08 16.57
C PRO A 4 -12.46 16.02 15.64
N ILE A 5 -11.80 16.48 14.57
CA ILE A 5 -11.06 15.57 13.68
C ILE A 5 -9.78 15.12 14.39
N THR A 6 -9.67 13.81 14.62
CA THR A 6 -8.49 13.17 15.23
C THR A 6 -7.84 12.23 14.22
N ASN A 7 -6.56 11.88 14.44
CA ASN A 7 -5.86 10.92 13.58
C ASN A 7 -6.56 9.56 13.55
N GLN A 8 -7.18 9.13 14.66
CA GLN A 8 -7.93 7.88 14.72
C GLN A 8 -9.17 7.90 13.80
N LEU A 9 -9.87 9.04 13.75
CA LEU A 9 -11.01 9.21 12.84
C LEU A 9 -10.56 9.20 11.37
N LEU A 10 -9.44 9.85 11.06
CA LEU A 10 -8.84 9.82 9.72
C LEU A 10 -8.41 8.40 9.32
N PHE A 11 -7.83 7.63 10.24
CA PHE A 11 -7.46 6.24 9.99
C PHE A 11 -8.67 5.33 9.77
N ALA A 12 -9.74 5.51 10.56
CA ALA A 12 -11.00 4.82 10.33
C ALA A 12 -11.61 5.18 8.96
N TYR A 13 -11.46 6.44 8.53
CA TYR A 13 -11.85 6.89 7.19
C TYR A 13 -11.03 6.22 6.08
N PHE A 14 -9.70 6.18 6.19
CA PHE A 14 -8.82 5.52 5.21
C PHE A 14 -9.04 3.99 5.16
N ALA A 15 -9.34 3.37 6.29
CA ALA A 15 -9.69 1.95 6.38
C ALA A 15 -11.11 1.63 5.86
N GLY A 16 -11.90 2.64 5.44
CA GLY A 16 -13.26 2.45 4.94
C GLY A 16 -14.32 2.21 6.02
N CYS A 17 -13.99 2.42 7.30
CA CYS A 17 -14.88 2.21 8.44
C CYS A 17 -15.64 3.47 8.90
N ALA A 18 -15.41 4.62 8.26
CA ALA A 18 -16.12 5.86 8.61
C ALA A 18 -17.59 5.85 8.11
N THR A 19 -18.47 6.41 8.93
CA THR A 19 -19.89 6.66 8.58
C THR A 19 -20.02 7.79 7.57
N ASP A 20 -21.14 7.86 6.84
CA ASP A 20 -21.33 8.90 5.82
C ASP A 20 -21.32 10.33 6.39
N LEU A 21 -21.78 10.50 7.63
CA LEU A 21 -21.73 11.77 8.33
C LEU A 21 -20.26 12.18 8.64
N GLU A 22 -19.45 11.24 9.12
CA GLU A 22 -18.02 11.48 9.38
C GLU A 22 -17.25 11.78 8.09
N LYS A 23 -17.56 11.10 6.99
CA LYS A 23 -16.98 11.40 5.66
C LYS A 23 -17.25 12.85 5.25
N GLN A 24 -18.48 13.34 5.43
CA GLN A 24 -18.83 14.73 5.13
C GLN A 24 -18.06 15.70 6.03
N PHE A 25 -17.95 15.42 7.32
CA PHE A 25 -17.18 16.26 8.24
C PHE A 25 -15.69 16.32 7.88
N ILE A 26 -15.08 15.18 7.55
CA ILE A 26 -13.68 15.12 7.11
C ILE A 26 -13.49 15.89 5.80
N ALA A 27 -14.42 15.75 4.85
CA ALA A 27 -14.38 16.48 3.58
C ALA A 27 -14.45 18.00 3.79
N GLU A 28 -15.34 18.50 4.64
CA GLU A 28 -15.42 19.93 4.98
C GLU A 28 -14.17 20.40 5.73
N TRP A 29 -13.68 19.62 6.69
CA TRP A 29 -12.47 19.95 7.45
C TRP A 29 -11.23 20.03 6.56
N ALA A 30 -11.07 19.12 5.60
CA ALA A 30 -9.95 19.05 4.67
C ALA A 30 -9.95 20.14 3.57
N LYS A 31 -11.02 20.95 3.46
CA LYS A 31 -11.04 22.13 2.58
C LYS A 31 -10.13 23.24 3.10
N HIS A 32 -9.90 23.30 4.41
CA HIS A 32 -9.00 24.31 4.98
C HIS A 32 -7.53 23.97 4.65
N PRO A 33 -6.72 24.92 4.13
CA PRO A 33 -5.36 24.64 3.67
C PRO A 33 -4.47 23.97 4.73
N SER A 34 -4.50 24.47 5.96
CA SER A 34 -3.72 23.92 7.08
C SER A 34 -4.13 22.49 7.47
N ASN A 35 -5.41 22.15 7.28
CA ASN A 35 -5.92 20.81 7.59
C ASN A 35 -5.64 19.83 6.45
N ARG A 36 -5.59 20.33 5.21
CA ARG A 36 -5.25 19.54 4.03
C ARG A 36 -3.84 18.95 4.14
N GLU A 37 -2.87 19.74 4.62
CA GLU A 37 -1.51 19.25 4.86
C GLU A 37 -1.49 18.14 5.92
N LEU A 38 -2.21 18.33 7.03
CA LEU A 38 -2.37 17.31 8.07
C LEU A 38 -3.04 16.04 7.52
N PHE A 39 -4.08 16.18 6.70
CA PHE A 39 -4.79 15.08 6.07
C PHE A 39 -3.83 14.20 5.26
N PHE A 40 -3.03 14.80 4.38
CA PHE A 40 -2.07 14.06 3.55
C PHE A 40 -0.92 13.47 4.36
N SER A 41 -0.44 14.18 5.39
CA SER A 41 0.57 13.65 6.31
C SER A 41 0.08 12.40 7.05
N CYS A 42 -1.19 12.42 7.48
CA CYS A 42 -1.83 11.27 8.11
C CYS A 42 -2.06 10.13 7.12
N LEU A 43 -2.47 10.43 5.89
CA LEU A 43 -2.64 9.43 4.83
C LEU A 43 -1.32 8.68 4.54
N ALA A 44 -0.22 9.41 4.34
CA ALA A 44 1.09 8.81 4.12
C ALA A 44 1.52 7.91 5.29
N SER A 45 1.30 8.37 6.53
CA SER A 45 1.59 7.58 7.73
C SER A 45 0.75 6.30 7.81
N TRP A 46 -0.50 6.34 7.34
CA TRP A 46 -1.39 5.20 7.31
C TRP A 46 -1.00 4.19 6.21
N GLU A 47 -0.64 4.67 5.02
CA GLU A 47 -0.20 3.82 3.90
C GLU A 47 1.10 3.06 4.22
N ASP A 48 2.04 3.72 4.91
CA ASP A 48 3.28 3.09 5.38
C ASP A 48 3.01 1.95 6.38
N GLN A 49 2.01 2.12 7.27
CA GLN A 49 1.62 1.12 8.26
C GLN A 49 0.73 0.01 7.70
N ASN A 50 0.01 0.26 6.59
CA ASN A 50 -0.94 -0.67 6.00
C ASN A 50 -0.55 -1.03 4.55
N PRO A 51 0.65 -1.58 4.31
CA PRO A 51 1.06 -1.95 2.96
C PRO A 51 0.20 -3.09 2.45
N GLN A 52 -0.52 -2.85 1.35
CA GLN A 52 -1.35 -3.86 0.68
C GLN A 52 -0.52 -5.05 0.15
N PHE A 53 0.77 -4.84 -0.09
CA PHE A 53 1.69 -5.87 -0.56
C PHE A 53 3.05 -5.72 0.12
N LYS A 54 3.51 -6.79 0.78
CA LYS A 54 4.91 -6.94 1.21
C LYS A 54 5.56 -8.00 0.32
N ALA A 55 6.46 -7.56 -0.55
CA ALA A 55 7.26 -8.46 -1.36
C ALA A 55 8.26 -9.20 -0.45
N ASP A 56 8.22 -10.53 -0.48
CA ASP A 56 9.26 -11.37 0.10
C ASP A 56 10.38 -11.52 -0.93
N VAL A 57 11.26 -10.53 -0.96
CA VAL A 57 12.33 -10.41 -1.96
C VAL A 57 13.32 -11.57 -1.83
N ASP A 58 13.66 -11.95 -0.60
CA ASP A 58 14.59 -13.06 -0.32
C ASP A 58 14.04 -14.38 -0.87
N ARG A 59 12.76 -14.68 -0.60
CA ARG A 59 12.09 -15.87 -1.15
C ARG A 59 11.98 -15.82 -2.66
N ALA A 60 11.73 -14.64 -3.25
CA ALA A 60 11.67 -14.48 -4.70
C ALA A 60 13.04 -14.74 -5.36
N ILE A 61 14.13 -14.31 -4.72
CA ILE A 61 15.51 -14.56 -5.17
C ILE A 61 15.84 -16.04 -5.07
N GLU A 62 15.55 -16.70 -3.94
CA GLU A 62 15.76 -18.15 -3.79
C GLU A 62 15.03 -18.95 -4.87
N GLN A 63 13.74 -18.66 -5.08
CA GLN A 63 12.95 -19.32 -6.13
C GLN A 63 13.52 -19.08 -7.53
N HIS A 64 14.04 -17.88 -7.79
CA HIS A 64 14.67 -17.57 -9.06
C HIS A 64 15.95 -18.38 -9.26
N GLN A 65 16.83 -18.42 -8.26
CA GLN A 65 18.07 -19.20 -8.31
C GLN A 65 17.80 -20.70 -8.49
N GLN A 66 16.81 -21.25 -7.78
CA GLN A 66 16.39 -22.65 -7.95
C GLN A 66 15.92 -22.96 -9.38
N ARG A 67 15.14 -22.07 -10.00
CA ARG A 67 14.70 -22.23 -11.39
C ARG A 67 15.87 -22.21 -12.37
N MET A 68 16.85 -21.33 -12.16
CA MET A 68 18.04 -21.25 -13.01
C MET A 68 18.92 -22.51 -12.89
N ALA A 69 19.07 -23.05 -11.67
CA ALA A 69 19.81 -24.29 -11.43
C ALA A 69 19.10 -25.54 -11.95
N SER A 70 17.76 -25.54 -11.99
CA SER A 70 16.95 -26.69 -12.43
C SER A 70 16.68 -26.72 -13.93
N ARG A 71 17.05 -25.65 -14.66
CA ARG A 71 16.95 -25.63 -16.12
C ARG A 71 18.05 -26.53 -16.67
N PRO A 72 17.73 -27.68 -17.29
CA PRO A 72 18.74 -28.44 -18.00
C PRO A 72 19.28 -27.54 -19.10
N ASP A 73 20.58 -27.61 -19.30
CA ASP A 73 21.28 -26.92 -20.37
C ASP A 73 20.69 -27.38 -21.71
N ASP A 74 19.73 -26.62 -22.25
CA ASP A 74 19.17 -26.84 -23.59
C ASP A 74 20.17 -26.31 -24.64
N THR A 75 21.41 -26.80 -24.53
CA THR A 75 22.54 -26.52 -25.40
C THR A 75 22.93 -27.80 -26.17
N SER A 76 21.97 -28.66 -26.47
CA SER A 76 22.21 -29.85 -27.29
C SER A 76 21.04 -30.18 -28.23
N SER A 77 20.69 -29.24 -29.11
CA SER A 77 19.98 -29.51 -30.37
C SER A 77 20.21 -28.38 -31.39
N ALA A 78 21.49 -28.00 -31.57
CA ALA A 78 21.93 -27.17 -32.71
C ALA A 78 23.07 -27.92 -33.42
N GLY A 79 22.73 -29.04 -34.06
CA GLY A 79 23.71 -29.91 -34.69
C GLY A 79 23.10 -31.14 -35.34
N MET A 80 22.07 -30.95 -36.17
CA MET A 80 21.66 -31.99 -37.12
C MET A 80 21.18 -31.33 -38.41
N PHE A 81 22.15 -30.85 -39.19
CA PHE A 81 22.06 -30.74 -40.65
C PHE A 81 23.00 -31.79 -41.24
#